data_AF-A0A1I2EV40-F1
#
_entry.id   AF-A0A1I2EV40-F1
#
_cell.length_a   1.000
_cell.length_b   1.000
_cell.length_c   1.000
_cell.angle_alpha   90.00
_cell.angle_beta   90.00
_cell.angle_gamma   90.00
#
_symmetry.space_group_name_H-M   'P 1'
#
loop_
_entity.id
_entity.type
_entity.pdbx_description
1 polymer ?
#
loop_
_entity_poly.entity_id
_entity_poly.type
_entity_poly.pdbx_seq_one_letter_code
_entity_poly.pdbx_strand_id
1 'polypeptide(L)'
;MNRFVLMISVGVILILVPIGIVLYGYWDIHQPKLGAVGDGNQKFLTVPVLIPLIGSLILGIGNIHGAIVYRKQNLTQPDKNEDDSFS
;
A
#
# COMPACT_ATOMS: atom_id res chain seq x y z
N MET A 1 -7.65 -5.64 -19.12
CA MET A 1 -6.79 -5.74 -17.93
C MET A 1 -7.66 -6.16 -16.74
N ASN A 2 -7.30 -7.23 -16.04
CA ASN A 2 -8.15 -7.78 -14.97
C ASN A 2 -8.14 -6.85 -13.75
N ARG A 3 -9.31 -6.37 -13.31
CA ARG A 3 -9.44 -5.38 -12.21
C ARG A 3 -8.81 -5.88 -10.91
N PHE A 4 -8.85 -7.19 -10.67
CA PHE A 4 -8.20 -7.82 -9.51
C PHE A 4 -6.68 -7.71 -9.54
N VAL A 5 -6.07 -7.90 -10.71
CA VAL A 5 -4.62 -7.80 -10.88
C VAL A 5 -4.16 -6.37 -10.61
N LEU A 6 -4.96 -5.37 -11.02
CA LEU A 6 -4.70 -3.95 -10.73
C LEU A 6 -4.80 -3.60 -9.25
N MET A 7 -5.84 -4.08 -8.55
CA MET A 7 -5.99 -3.83 -7.11
C MET A 7 -4.81 -4.43 -6.32
N ILE A 8 -4.37 -5.64 -6.69
CA ILE A 8 -3.22 -6.30 -6.06
C ILE A 8 -1.93 -5.54 -6.38
N SER A 9 -1.67 -5.21 -7.65
CA SER A 9 -0.44 -4.51 -8.03
C SER A 9 -0.33 -3.12 -7.39
N VAL A 10 -1.43 -2.36 -7.37
CA VAL A 10 -1.48 -1.04 -6.72
C VAL A 10 -1.30 -1.18 -5.21
N GLY A 11 -1.91 -2.18 -4.59
CA GLY A 11 -1.71 -2.48 -3.16
C GLY A 11 -0.25 -2.81 -2.81
N VAL A 12 0.41 -3.62 -3.63
CA VAL A 12 1.84 -3.95 -3.44
C VAL A 12 2.72 -2.70 -3.57
N ILE A 13 2.49 -1.85 -4.58
CA ILE A 13 3.25 -0.61 -4.76
C ILE A 13 3.03 0.34 -3.57
N LEU A 14 1.78 0.49 -3.12
CA LEU A 14 1.42 1.32 -1.96
C LEU A 14 2.06 0.85 -0.64
N ILE A 15 2.46 -0.41 -0.53
CA ILE A 15 3.18 -0.95 0.63
C ILE A 15 4.70 -0.82 0.45
N LEU A 16 5.23 -1.12 -0.74
CA LEU A 16 6.67 -1.10 -1.00
C LEU A 16 7.27 0.31 -1.00
N VAL A 17 6.56 1.30 -1.57
CA VAL A 17 7.02 2.70 -1.61
C VAL A 17 7.28 3.28 -0.22
N PRO A 18 6.34 3.24 0.75
CA PRO A 18 6.60 3.78 2.08
C PRO A 18 7.69 3.02 2.83
N ILE A 19 7.81 1.70 2.64
CA ILE A 19 8.92 0.91 3.21
C ILE A 19 10.27 1.41 2.66
N GLY A 20 10.36 1.63 1.35
CA GLY A 20 11.56 2.17 0.71
C GLY A 20 11.95 3.55 1.24
N ILE A 21 10.96 4.43 1.44
CA ILE A 21 11.17 5.78 2.02
C ILE A 21 11.71 5.69 3.45
N VAL A 22 11.15 4.80 4.29
CA VAL A 22 11.62 4.61 5.67
C VAL A 22 13.03 4.04 5.71
N LEU A 23 13.33 3.02 4.89
CA LEU A 23 14.67 2.44 4.80
C LEU A 23 15.70 3.44 4.29
N TYR A 24 15.35 4.22 3.26
CA TYR A 24 16.22 5.27 2.74
C TYR A 24 16.46 6.37 3.77
N GLY A 25 15.41 6.81 4.48
CA GLY A 25 15.54 7.79 5.55
C GLY A 25 16.38 7.27 6.71
N TYR A 26 16.19 6.01 7.12
CA TYR A 26 17.00 5.36 8.15
C TYR A 26 18.47 5.30 7.74
N TRP A 27 18.74 4.90 6.50
CA TRP A 27 20.08 4.88 5.93
C TRP A 27 20.74 6.27 5.91
N ASP A 28 20.03 7.29 5.42
CA ASP A 28 20.53 8.68 5.33
C ASP A 28 20.81 9.30 6.71
N ILE A 29 20.03 8.96 7.75
CA ILE A 29 20.25 9.44 9.13
C ILE A 29 21.54 8.86 9.73
N HIS A 30 21.89 7.63 9.38
CA HIS A 30 23.08 6.94 9.89
C HIS A 30 24.35 7.27 9.09
N GLN A 31 24.22 7.94 7.94
CA GLN A 31 25.39 8.41 7.22
C GLN A 31 26.07 9.57 7.98
N PRO A 32 27.40 9.52 8.18
CA PRO A 32 28.12 10.62 8.77
C PRO A 32 28.02 11.82 7.81
N LYS A 33 27.23 12.84 8.17
CA LYS A 33 27.07 14.08 7.39
C LYS A 33 28.27 15.03 7.57
N LEU A 34 29.48 14.45 7.65
CA LEU A 34 30.75 15.11 7.88
C LEU A 34 31.42 15.40 6.52
N GLY A 35 31.01 16.48 5.86
CA GLY A 35 31.62 16.92 4.60
C GLY A 35 31.28 18.38 4.29
N ALA A 36 32.01 19.02 3.38
CA ALA A 36 31.88 20.45 3.02
C ALA A 36 30.48 20.90 2.53
N VAL A 37 29.60 19.95 2.21
CA VAL A 37 28.19 20.14 1.79
C VAL A 37 27.18 19.55 2.79
N GLY A 38 27.66 18.97 3.90
CA GLY A 38 26.83 18.40 4.96
C GLY A 38 26.49 19.45 5.99
N ASP A 39 25.22 19.87 6.03
CA ASP A 39 24.71 20.94 6.92
C ASP A 39 24.67 20.55 8.41
N GLY A 40 25.31 19.45 8.82
CA GLY A 40 25.35 18.91 10.19
C GLY A 40 24.00 18.44 10.76
N ASN A 41 22.88 18.83 10.14
CA ASN A 41 21.54 18.57 10.63
C ASN A 41 21.01 17.20 10.19
N GLN A 42 20.67 16.36 11.17
CA GLN A 42 19.89 15.15 10.93
C GLN A 42 18.47 15.55 10.51
N LYS A 43 18.14 15.31 9.24
CA LYS A 43 16.79 15.51 8.71
C LYS A 43 15.95 14.29 9.08
N PHE A 44 15.16 14.41 10.15
CA PHE A 44 14.19 13.39 10.53
C PHE A 44 12.94 13.45 9.66
N LEU A 45 12.27 12.30 9.55
CA LEU A 45 10.99 12.19 8.86
C LEU A 45 9.97 13.14 9.54
N THR A 46 9.57 14.19 8.83
CA THR A 46 8.75 15.26 9.41
C THR A 46 7.28 14.84 9.46
N VAL A 47 6.51 15.36 10.43
CA VAL A 47 5.06 15.05 10.60
C VAL A 47 4.26 15.15 9.27
N PRO A 48 4.48 16.15 8.39
CA PRO A 48 3.79 16.21 7.10
C PRO A 48 4.09 15.05 6.16
N VAL A 49 5.25 14.40 6.29
CA VAL A 49 5.66 13.23 5.48
C VAL A 49 5.06 11.93 6.04
N LEU A 50 4.82 11.86 7.35
CA LEU A 50 4.20 10.71 8.01
C LEU A 50 2.74 10.50 7.58
N ILE A 51 1.97 11.57 7.38
CA ILE A 51 0.55 11.50 7.00
C ILE A 51 0.35 10.74 5.67
N PRO A 52 0.99 11.12 4.54
CA PRO A 52 0.85 10.39 3.29
C PRO A 52 1.45 8.98 3.37
N LEU A 53 2.49 8.78 4.18
CA LEU A 53 3.11 7.46 4.38
C LEU A 53 2.12 6.48 5.02
N ILE A 54 1.49 6.87 6.13
CA ILE A 54 0.47 6.08 6.83
C ILE A 54 -0.77 5.91 5.96
N GLY A 55 -1.21 6.98 5.28
CA GLY A 55 -2.35 6.93 4.36
C GLY A 55 -2.16 5.93 3.22
N SER A 56 -0.96 5.88 2.63
CA SER A 56 -0.63 4.93 1.57
C SER A 56 -0.68 3.47 2.03
N LEU A 57 -0.17 3.19 3.24
CA LEU A 57 -0.23 1.87 3.87
C LEU A 57 -1.68 1.41 4.12
N ILE A 58 -2.52 2.30 4.67
CA ILE A 58 -3.93 1.99 4.94
C ILE A 58 -4.68 1.71 3.64
N LEU A 59 -4.46 2.53 2.60
CA LEU A 59 -5.05 2.32 1.27
C LEU A 59 -4.57 1.02 0.61
N GLY A 60 -3.29 0.67 0.74
CA GLY A 60 -2.75 -0.58 0.22
C GLY A 60 -3.39 -1.80 0.87
N ILE A 61 -3.47 -1.82 2.20
CA ILE A 61 -4.11 -2.90 2.97
C ILE A 61 -5.61 -2.97 2.66
N GLY A 62 -6.29 -1.82 2.63
CA GLY A 62 -7.72 -1.74 2.31
C GLY A 62 -8.05 -2.28 0.91
N ASN A 63 -7.24 -1.96 -0.09
CA ASN A 63 -7.41 -2.48 -1.45
C ASN A 63 -7.24 -4.00 -1.52
N ILE A 64 -6.25 -4.56 -0.82
CA ILE A 64 -6.03 -6.00 -0.77
C ILE A 64 -7.20 -6.69 -0.05
N HIS A 65 -7.64 -6.14 1.08
CA HIS A 65 -8.77 -6.68 1.84
C HIS A 65 -10.08 -6.64 1.03
N GLY A 66 -10.37 -5.52 0.38
CA GLY A 66 -11.53 -5.36 -0.50
C GLY A 66 -11.51 -6.32 -1.67
N ALA A 67 -10.34 -6.53 -2.31
CA ALA A 67 -10.20 -7.51 -3.39
C ALA A 67 -10.46 -8.95 -2.92
N ILE A 68 -9.99 -9.32 -1.72
CA ILE A 68 -10.23 -10.65 -1.13
C ILE A 68 -11.72 -10.83 -0.79
N VAL A 69 -12.35 -9.86 -0.13
CA VAL A 69 -13.77 -9.91 0.24
C VAL A 69 -14.65 -9.98 -1.00
N TYR A 70 -14.39 -9.14 -2.01
CA TYR A 70 -15.15 -9.14 -3.25
C TYR A 70 -15.02 -10.48 -4.00
N ARG A 71 -13.81 -11.05 -4.06
CA ARG A 71 -13.60 -12.39 -4.64
C ARG A 71 -14.36 -13.47 -3.86
N LYS A 72 -14.34 -13.40 -2.52
CA LYS A 72 -15.05 -14.36 -1.66
C LYS A 72 -16.57 -14.25 -1.83
N GLN A 73 -17.12 -13.04 -1.92
CA GLN A 73 -18.55 -12.80 -2.15
C GLN A 73 -19.01 -13.29 -3.52
N ASN A 74 -18.23 -13.08 -4.58
CA ASN A 74 -18.55 -13.61 -5.91
C ASN A 74 -18.44 -15.14 -5.99
N LEU A 75 -17.56 -15.77 -5.21
CA LEU A 75 -17.45 -17.23 -5.13
C LEU A 75 -18.52 -17.88 -4.23
N THR A 76 -19.18 -17.11 -3.36
CA THR A 76 -20.25 -17.58 -2.47
C THR A 76 -21.65 -17.34 -3.05
N GLN A 77 -21.75 -16.72 -4.24
CA GLN A 77 -22.97 -16.64 -5.05
C GLN A 77 -22.92 -17.52 -6.33
N PRO A 78 -22.56 -18.82 -6.27
CA PRO A 78 -22.57 -19.64 -7.47
C PRO A 78 -23.97 -20.11 -7.90
N ASP A 79 -25.03 -19.95 -7.08
CA ASP A 79 -26.30 -20.65 -7.36
C ASP A 79 -27.53 -19.99 -6.72
N LYS A 80 -27.96 -18.84 -7.27
CA LYS A 80 -29.32 -18.30 -7.00
C LYS A 80 -30.05 -17.85 -8.26
N ASN A 81 -29.45 -18.05 -9.43
CA ASN A 81 -30.03 -17.61 -10.70
C ASN A 81 -30.48 -18.78 -11.59
N GLU A 82 -30.27 -20.05 -11.21
CA GLU A 82 -30.73 -21.20 -12.00
C GLU A 82 -32.09 -21.74 -11.54
N ASP A 83 -32.46 -21.59 -10.25
CA ASP A 83 -33.72 -22.11 -9.71
C ASP A 83 -34.98 -21.27 -10.01
N ASP A 84 -34.85 -20.02 -10.46
CA ASP A 84 -36.00 -19.18 -10.83
C ASP A 84 -36.45 -19.37 -12.29
N SER A 85 -35.83 -20.31 -13.03
CA SER A 85 -36.10 -20.57 -14.46
C SER A 85 -37.10 -21.70 -14.73
N PHE A 86 -37.61 -22.37 -13.69
CA PHE A 86 -38.68 -23.36 -13.76
C PHE A 86 -39.91 -22.89 -12.96
N SER A 87 -40.52 -21.79 -13.39
CA SER A 87 -41.90 -21.39 -13.04
C SER A 87 -42.84 -21.61 -14.23
#